data_AF-A0A849S9B1-F1
#
_entry.id   AF-A0A849S9B1-F1
#
_cell.length_a   1.000
_cell.length_b   1.000
_cell.length_c   1.000
_cell.angle_alpha   90.00
_cell.angle_beta   90.00
_cell.angle_gamma   90.00
#
_symmetry.space_group_name_H-M   'P 1'
#
loop_
_entity.id
_entity.type
_entity.pdbx_description
1 polymer ?
#
loop_
_entity_poly.entity_id
_entity_poly.type
_entity_poly.pdbx_seq_one_letter_code
_entity_poly.pdbx_strand_id
1 'polypeptide(L)'
;MARETGIYRRDDSPYWWINATLSNGKRIRQSSGTKDRSEAEAFLAKLKLDSYKEVNFGIKPHRSWKEAVVRYLEIKARLRSYRDVRRI
;
A
#
# COMPACT_ATOMS: atom_id res chain seq x y z
N MET A 1 6.60 -21.74 -13.00
CA MET A 1 6.66 -21.87 -11.53
C MET A 1 5.83 -20.76 -10.91
N ALA A 2 4.71 -21.09 -10.27
CA ALA A 2 3.90 -20.11 -9.54
C ALA A 2 4.79 -19.53 -8.43
N ARG A 3 5.12 -18.23 -8.50
CA ARG A 3 5.92 -17.58 -7.46
C ARG A 3 5.11 -17.62 -6.17
N GLU A 4 5.67 -18.23 -5.13
CA GLU A 4 5.01 -18.41 -3.85
C GLU A 4 4.42 -17.09 -3.35
N THR A 5 3.15 -17.16 -2.95
CA THR A 5 2.36 -16.03 -2.47
C THR A 5 2.40 -16.08 -0.95
N GLY A 6 3.09 -15.15 -0.29
CA GLY A 6 3.32 -15.24 1.14
C GLY A 6 4.47 -14.39 1.65
N ILE A 7 5.01 -14.78 2.80
CA ILE A 7 6.24 -14.23 3.36
C ILE A 7 7.43 -15.14 3.04
N TYR A 8 8.60 -14.55 2.82
CA TYR A 8 9.84 -15.26 2.50
C TYR A 8 11.06 -14.52 3.05
N ARG A 9 12.20 -15.21 3.14
CA ARG A 9 13.48 -14.62 3.52
C ARG A 9 14.28 -14.24 2.28
N ARG A 10 15.08 -13.18 2.39
CA ARG A 10 16.14 -12.84 1.43
C ARG A 10 17.49 -12.90 2.13
N ASP A 11 18.54 -13.21 1.38
CA ASP A 11 19.89 -13.30 1.92
C ASP A 11 20.49 -11.91 2.21
N ASP A 12 20.04 -10.89 1.48
CA ASP A 12 20.50 -9.50 1.59
C ASP A 12 19.70 -8.65 2.59
N SER A 13 18.79 -9.25 3.35
CA SER A 13 17.91 -8.51 4.27
C SER A 13 17.62 -9.31 5.55
N PRO A 14 17.75 -8.70 6.74
CA PRO A 14 17.43 -9.39 7.98
C PRO A 14 15.93 -9.51 8.23
N TYR A 15 15.09 -8.83 7.44
CA TYR A 15 13.64 -8.78 7.59
C TYR A 15 12.92 -9.81 6.73
N TRP A 16 11.71 -10.19 7.13
CA TRP A 16 10.82 -10.94 6.24
C TRP A 16 10.38 -10.07 5.06
N TRP A 17 10.18 -10.70 3.91
CA TRP A 17 9.70 -10.06 2.70
C TRP A 17 8.36 -10.64 2.31
N ILE A 18 7.48 -9.78 1.79
CA ILE A 18 6.16 -10.15 1.30
C ILE A 18 6.20 -10.18 -0.23
N ASN A 19 5.59 -11.20 -0.82
CA ASN A 19 5.21 -11.23 -2.23
C ASN A 19 3.77 -11.75 -2.30
N ALA A 20 2.81 -10.88 -2.61
CA ALA A 20 1.41 -11.25 -2.69
C ALA A 20 0.65 -10.44 -3.74
N THR A 21 -0.40 -11.03 -4.28
CA THR A 21 -1.42 -10.31 -5.06
C THR A 21 -2.61 -10.07 -4.15
N LEU A 22 -2.99 -8.80 -3.98
CA LEU A 22 -4.11 -8.37 -3.14
C LEU A 22 -5.44 -8.50 -3.90
N SER A 23 -6.57 -8.47 -3.18
CA SER A 23 -7.92 -8.59 -3.74
C SER A 23 -8.27 -7.47 -4.74
N ASN A 24 -7.65 -6.30 -4.61
CA ASN A 24 -7.78 -5.18 -5.56
C ASN A 24 -6.91 -5.35 -6.83
N GLY A 25 -6.29 -6.52 -7.03
CA GLY A 25 -5.41 -6.83 -8.16
C GLY A 25 -4.00 -6.25 -8.03
N LYS A 26 -3.72 -5.45 -7.00
CA LYS A 26 -2.38 -4.88 -6.78
C LYS A 26 -1.42 -5.96 -6.32
N ARG A 27 -0.30 -6.10 -7.02
CA ARG A 27 0.83 -6.92 -6.57
C ARG A 27 1.70 -6.12 -5.61
N ILE A 28 1.98 -6.70 -4.44
CA ILE A 28 2.91 -6.16 -3.45
C ILE A 28 4.16 -7.01 -3.38
N ARG A 29 5.32 -6.34 -3.40
CA ARG A 29 6.63 -6.96 -3.14
C ARG A 29 7.48 -6.00 -2.31
N GLN A 30 7.45 -6.17 -0.99
CA GLN A 30 8.10 -5.26 -0.05
C GLN A 30 8.58 -6.00 1.19
N SER A 31 9.52 -5.42 1.93
CA SER A 31 9.87 -5.91 3.26
C SER A 31 8.69 -5.73 4.21
N SER A 32 8.51 -6.66 5.15
CA SER A 32 7.59 -6.49 6.28
C SER A 32 8.14 -5.53 7.34
N GLY A 33 9.45 -5.22 7.31
CA GLY A 33 10.12 -4.37 8.29
C GLY A 33 10.42 -5.04 9.64
N THR A 34 10.08 -6.32 9.79
CA THR A 34 10.28 -7.08 11.05
C THR A 34 11.06 -8.37 10.81
N LYS A 35 11.81 -8.79 11.82
CA LYS A 35 12.53 -10.07 11.86
C LYS A 35 11.66 -11.19 12.44
N ASP A 36 10.60 -10.82 13.16
CA ASP A 36 9.62 -11.78 13.70
C ASP A 36 8.71 -12.27 12.57
N ARG A 37 8.59 -13.59 12.47
CA ARG A 37 7.75 -14.24 11.46
C ARG A 37 6.27 -13.99 11.72
N SER A 38 5.83 -14.06 12.98
CA SER A 38 4.42 -13.90 13.35
C SER A 38 3.93 -12.49 13.03
N GLU A 39 4.75 -11.47 13.32
CA GLU A 39 4.44 -10.08 12.96
C GLU A 39 4.37 -9.88 11.44
N ALA A 40 5.26 -10.53 10.67
CA ALA A 40 5.23 -10.47 9.21
C ALA A 40 3.98 -11.12 8.62
N GLU A 41 3.55 -12.27 9.17
CA GLU A 41 2.31 -12.95 8.77
C GLU A 41 1.09 -12.09 9.11
N ALA A 42 1.06 -11.50 10.31
CA ALA A 42 0.00 -10.58 10.73
C ALA A 42 -0.07 -9.34 9.82
N PHE A 43 1.08 -8.78 9.44
CA PHE A 43 1.14 -7.66 8.50
C PHE A 43 0.59 -8.04 7.12
N LEU A 44 0.94 -9.21 6.59
CA LEU A 44 0.37 -9.71 5.33
C LEU A 44 -1.15 -9.92 5.44
N ALA A 45 -1.64 -10.50 6.54
CA ALA A 45 -3.06 -10.70 6.77
C ALA A 45 -3.82 -9.36 6.80
N LYS A 46 -3.25 -8.34 7.47
CA LYS A 46 -3.80 -6.98 7.49
C LYS A 46 -3.91 -6.41 6.07
N LEU A 47 -2.85 -6.49 5.26
CA LEU A 47 -2.86 -5.98 3.88
C LEU A 47 -3.93 -6.65 3.02
N LYS A 48 -4.13 -7.97 3.17
CA LYS A 48 -5.19 -8.71 2.47
C LYS A 48 -6.57 -8.25 2.92
N LEU A 49 -6.79 -8.12 4.23
CA LEU A 49 -8.05 -7.66 4.79
C LEU A 49 -8.40 -6.24 4.33
N ASP A 50 -7.45 -5.32 4.38
CA ASP A 50 -7.67 -3.93 3.96
C ASP A 50 -8.01 -3.87 2.47
N SER A 51 -7.32 -4.64 1.63
CA SER A 51 -7.65 -4.73 0.21
C SER A 51 -9.02 -5.36 -0.05
N TYR A 52 -9.41 -6.37 0.73
CA TYR A 52 -10.74 -6.98 0.61
C TYR A 52 -11.83 -5.96 0.98
N LYS A 53 -11.62 -5.21 2.07
CA LYS A 53 -12.57 -4.16 2.49
C LYS A 53 -12.73 -3.06 1.45
N GLU A 54 -11.64 -2.66 0.81
CA GLU A 54 -11.66 -1.67 -0.27
C GLU A 54 -12.52 -2.15 -1.46
N VAL A 55 -12.32 -3.39 -1.91
CA VAL A 55 -13.01 -3.94 -3.09
C VAL A 55 -14.48 -4.26 -2.79
N ASN A 56 -14.75 -4.91 -1.65
CA ASN A 56 -16.06 -5.48 -1.38
C ASN A 56 -17.00 -4.50 -0.67
N PHE A 57 -16.46 -3.56 0.11
CA PHE A 57 -17.27 -2.61 0.89
C PHE A 57 -17.03 -1.15 0.49
N GLY A 58 -16.16 -0.87 -0.48
CA GLY A 58 -15.82 0.49 -0.89
C GLY A 58 -15.10 1.31 0.19
N ILE A 59 -14.61 0.66 1.25
CA ILE A 59 -13.96 1.31 2.38
C ILE A 59 -12.57 1.75 1.94
N LYS A 60 -12.38 3.07 1.77
CA LYS A 60 -11.07 3.63 1.43
C LYS A 60 -10.13 3.55 2.64
N PRO A 61 -8.82 3.28 2.42
CA PRO A 61 -7.85 3.29 3.50
C PRO A 61 -7.77 4.68 4.14
N HIS A 62 -7.53 4.71 5.46
CA HIS A 62 -7.27 5.97 6.17
C HIS A 62 -6.06 6.67 5.54
N ARG A 63 -6.24 7.95 5.20
CA ARG A 63 -5.19 8.81 4.68
C ARG A 63 -4.85 9.88 5.70
N SER A 64 -3.56 10.18 5.83
CA SER A 64 -3.11 11.27 6.67
C SER A 64 -3.41 12.61 6.02
N TRP A 65 -3.57 13.67 6.83
CA TRP A 65 -3.68 15.03 6.32
C TRP A 65 -2.45 15.43 5.49
N LYS A 66 -1.25 14.96 5.87
CA LYS A 66 -0.01 15.19 5.12
C LYS A 66 -0.08 14.62 3.70
N GLU A 67 -0.57 13.38 3.52
CA GLU A 67 -0.78 12.79 2.19
C GLU A 67 -1.77 13.63 1.36
N ALA A 68 -2.83 14.14 2.01
CA ALA A 68 -3.80 15.00 1.33
C ALA A 68 -3.18 16.33 0.87
N VAL A 69 -2.33 16.96 1.71
CA VAL A 69 -1.61 18.19 1.36
C VAL A 69 -0.65 17.94 0.20
N VAL A 70 0.15 16.87 0.24
CA VAL A 70 1.08 16.52 -0.86
C VAL A 70 0.32 16.32 -2.16
N ARG A 71 -0.75 15.51 -2.14
CA ARG A 71 -1.57 15.28 -3.34
C ARG A 71 -2.21 16.56 -3.86
N TYR A 72 -2.66 17.45 -2.96
CA TYR A 72 -3.19 18.75 -3.36
C TYR A 72 -2.12 19.57 -4.10
N LEU A 73 -0.91 19.69 -3.52
CA LEU A 73 0.19 20.42 -4.14
C LEU A 73 0.59 19.83 -5.49
N GLU A 74 0.68 18.50 -5.62
CA GLU A 74 0.97 17.82 -6.88
C GLU A 74 -0.06 18.14 -7.98
N ILE A 75 -1.35 18.11 -7.63
CA ILE A 75 -2.42 18.46 -8.57
C ILE A 75 -2.32 19.93 -9.00
N LYS A 76 -1.94 20.83 -8.08
CA LYS A 76 -1.85 22.27 -8.35
C LYS A 76 -0.52 22.71 -8.95
N ALA A 77 0.53 21.89 -8.91
CA ALA A 77 1.86 22.26 -9.39
C ALA A 77 1.90 22.66 -10.87
N ARG A 78 0.94 22.19 -11.67
CA ARG A 78 0.81 22.53 -13.10
C ARG A 78 -0.06 23.75 -13.38
N LEU A 79 -0.69 24.33 -12.36
CA LEU A 79 -1.50 25.53 -12.51
C LEU A 79 -0.63 26.77 -12.38
N ARG A 80 -0.97 27.81 -13.14
CA ARG A 80 -0.27 29.10 -13.09
C ARG A 80 -0.63 29.86 -11.80
N SER A 81 -1.85 29.68 -11.31
CA SER A 81 -2.36 30.21 -10.05
C SER A 81 -3.30 29.21 -9.37
N TYR A 82 -3.38 29.27 -8.04
CA TYR A 82 -4.36 28.49 -7.27
C TYR A 82 -5.82 28.83 -7.63
N ARG A 83 -6.06 29.96 -8.31
CA ARG A 83 -7.38 30.38 -8.79
C ARG A 83 -7.83 29.63 -10.05
N ASP A 84 -6.91 28.99 -10.78
CA ASP A 84 -7.18 28.30 -12.05
C ASP A 84 -7.82 26.90 -11.84
N VAL A 85 -8.29 26.64 -10.62
CA VAL A 85 -8.86 25.36 -10.21
C VAL A 85 -10.30 25.27 -10.69
N ARG A 86 -10.54 24.46 -11.74
CA ARG A 86 -11.89 23.99 -12.03
C ARG A 86 -12.34 23.02 -10.94
N ARG A 87 -13.51 23.28 -10.35
CA ARG A 87 -14.20 22.30 -9.50
C ARG A 87 -14.64 21.12 -10.39
N ILE A 88 -14.37 19.92 -9.91
CA ILE A 88 -14.81 18.64 -10.49
C ILE A 88 -16.10 18.25 -9.78
#